data_AF-A0A1G9G8P6-F1
#
_entry.id   AF-A0A1G9G8P6-F1
#
_cell.length_a   1.000
_cell.length_b   1.000
_cell.length_c   1.000
_cell.angle_alpha   90.00
_cell.angle_beta   90.00
_cell.angle_gamma   90.00
#
_symmetry.space_group_name_H-M   'P 1'
#
loop_
_entity.id
_entity.type
_entity.pdbx_description
1 polymer ?
#
loop_
_entity_poly.entity_id
_entity_poly.type
_entity_poly.pdbx_seq_one_letter_code
_entity_poly.pdbx_strand_id
1 'polypeptide(L)'
;MSAGMNTPPFIPADHLGAVNRALTTTTRGGEELRVLVVERSYDADPDEVWDALTAKERIPRWLMPVTGDFEVGGRYQLEGNAGGEILACDRPKLLSITWAYGDMMSWVDATLTAAGGRTLLRLEHSAPVPPEQWKEFGPSAVGIGWEQMLLGLALHLSAPEAEKMDPMSPDALPAMIEHTQGSAAAWVEADIAFGTSPDQARAAGERCVAAYTAMPD
;
A
#
# COMPACT_ATOMS: atom_id res chain seq x y z
N MET A 1 -29.24 24.48 -18.24
CA MET A 1 -27.89 24.81 -17.74
C MET A 1 -27.74 24.08 -16.42
N SER A 2 -27.32 22.81 -16.45
CA SER A 2 -27.14 22.04 -15.22
C SER A 2 -25.84 22.48 -14.56
N ALA A 3 -25.95 22.91 -13.31
CA ALA A 3 -24.82 23.15 -12.44
C ALA A 3 -24.03 21.83 -12.32
N GLY A 4 -22.82 21.80 -12.91
CA GLY A 4 -21.86 20.75 -12.62
C GLY A 4 -21.58 20.81 -11.13
N MET A 5 -21.89 19.74 -10.41
CA MET A 5 -21.45 19.58 -9.03
C MET A 5 -19.93 19.56 -9.09
N ASN A 6 -19.32 20.66 -8.65
CA ASN A 6 -17.88 20.85 -8.61
C ASN A 6 -17.37 19.95 -7.47
N THR A 7 -17.12 18.68 -7.79
CA THR A 7 -16.42 17.79 -6.87
C THR A 7 -15.05 18.42 -6.65
N PRO A 8 -14.67 18.77 -5.41
CA PRO A 8 -13.35 19.35 -5.17
C PRO A 8 -12.28 18.43 -5.77
N PRO A 9 -11.21 18.99 -6.35
CA PRO A 9 -10.16 18.18 -6.94
C PRO A 9 -9.63 17.21 -5.88
N PHE A 10 -9.42 15.96 -6.28
CA PHE A 10 -8.78 14.98 -5.43
C PHE A 10 -7.32 15.41 -5.18
N ILE A 11 -6.97 15.64 -3.91
CA ILE A 11 -5.62 16.01 -3.50
C ILE A 11 -5.02 14.82 -2.76
N PRO A 12 -4.15 14.01 -3.41
CA PRO A 12 -3.45 12.89 -2.77
C PRO A 12 -2.91 13.20 -1.37
N ALA A 13 -2.29 14.37 -1.18
CA ALA A 13 -1.70 14.78 0.10
C ALA A 13 -2.72 14.85 1.26
N ASP A 14 -3.98 15.18 1.00
CA ASP A 14 -5.03 15.22 2.03
C ASP A 14 -5.32 13.83 2.62
N HIS A 15 -4.94 12.76 1.91
CA HIS A 15 -5.14 11.39 2.37
C HIS A 15 -4.03 10.87 3.28
N LEU A 16 -2.93 11.60 3.48
CA LEU A 16 -1.83 11.18 4.36
C LEU A 16 -2.28 10.96 5.81
N GLY A 17 -3.22 11.80 6.27
CA GLY A 17 -3.83 11.72 7.60
C GLY A 17 -4.89 10.62 7.75
N ALA A 18 -5.30 9.98 6.64
CA ALA A 18 -6.24 8.85 6.66
C ALA A 18 -5.55 7.50 6.91
N VAL A 19 -4.23 7.50 7.08
CA VAL A 19 -3.40 6.30 7.23
C VAL A 19 -2.73 6.30 8.60
N ASN A 20 -2.93 5.24 9.38
CA ASN A 20 -2.10 4.96 10.54
C ASN A 20 -0.95 4.02 10.13
N ARG A 21 0.23 4.29 10.68
CA ARG A 21 1.47 3.58 10.36
C ARG A 21 2.07 3.03 11.63
N ALA A 22 2.55 1.80 11.59
CA ALA A 22 3.30 1.23 12.70
C ALA A 22 4.37 0.26 12.17
N LEU A 23 5.38 0.03 13.00
CA LEU A 23 6.42 -0.96 12.78
C LEU A 23 6.47 -1.88 13.98
N THR A 24 6.61 -3.18 13.73
CA THR A 24 6.81 -4.20 14.75
C THR A 24 7.75 -5.28 14.20
N THR A 25 8.10 -6.26 15.03
CA THR A 25 8.73 -7.51 14.58
C THR A 25 7.79 -8.68 14.77
N THR A 26 8.05 -9.76 14.05
CA THR A 26 7.45 -11.08 14.24
C THR A 26 8.49 -12.16 13.98
N THR A 27 8.13 -13.44 14.19
CA THR A 27 9.00 -14.57 13.86
C THR A 27 8.26 -15.54 12.95
N ARG A 28 8.92 -15.96 11.87
CA ARG A 28 8.40 -16.97 10.94
C ARG A 28 9.48 -17.99 10.65
N GLY A 29 9.20 -19.28 10.86
CA GLY A 29 10.17 -20.34 10.60
C GLY A 29 11.47 -20.24 11.43
N GLY A 30 11.44 -19.53 12.57
CA GLY A 30 12.62 -19.28 13.40
C GLY A 30 13.44 -18.05 12.98
N GLU A 31 13.05 -17.33 11.93
CA GLU A 31 13.67 -16.08 11.49
C GLU A 31 12.87 -14.87 11.98
N GLU A 32 13.56 -13.86 12.49
CA GLU A 32 12.94 -12.57 12.84
C GLU A 32 12.64 -11.76 11.58
N LEU A 33 11.40 -11.30 11.47
CA LEU A 33 10.94 -10.45 10.38
C LEU A 33 10.60 -9.07 10.92
N ARG A 34 10.88 -8.04 10.13
CA ARG A 34 10.28 -6.73 10.34
C ARG A 34 8.90 -6.71 9.72
N VAL A 35 7.96 -6.05 10.40
CA VAL A 35 6.57 -5.92 9.97
C VAL A 35 6.24 -4.44 9.83
N LEU A 36 5.86 -4.06 8.62
CA LEU A 36 5.26 -2.78 8.32
C LEU A 36 3.75 -2.90 8.37
N VAL A 37 3.09 -2.02 9.13
CA VAL A 37 1.64 -2.00 9.30
C VAL A 37 1.07 -0.72 8.70
N VAL A 38 0.10 -0.86 7.80
CA VAL A 38 -0.68 0.24 7.22
C VAL A 38 -2.16 0.01 7.54
N GLU A 39 -2.78 0.96 8.24
CA GLU A 39 -4.21 0.91 8.52
C GLU A 39 -4.94 2.08 7.87
N ARG A 40 -6.04 1.79 7.20
CA ARG A 40 -6.88 2.81 6.55
C ARG A 40 -8.35 2.42 6.63
N SER A 41 -9.21 3.39 6.88
CA SER A 41 -10.67 3.20 6.92
C SER A 41 -11.35 3.66 5.63
N TYR A 42 -12.17 2.79 5.04
CA TYR A 42 -12.93 3.05 3.82
C TYR A 42 -14.42 3.24 4.12
N ASP A 43 -15.06 4.18 3.41
CA ASP A 43 -16.51 4.42 3.47
C ASP A 43 -17.29 3.40 2.63
N ALA A 44 -17.05 2.12 2.91
CA ALA A 44 -17.68 0.97 2.29
C ALA A 44 -17.80 -0.17 3.31
N ASP A 45 -18.78 -1.04 3.14
CA ASP A 45 -18.92 -2.24 3.97
C ASP A 45 -17.80 -3.27 3.67
N PRO A 46 -17.57 -4.26 4.55
CA PRO A 46 -16.45 -5.20 4.37
C PRO A 46 -16.57 -6.06 3.12
N ASP A 47 -17.79 -6.38 2.67
CA ASP A 47 -17.99 -7.20 1.48
C ASP A 47 -17.60 -6.43 0.21
N GLU A 48 -17.90 -5.13 0.16
CA GLU A 48 -17.51 -4.25 -0.95
C GLU A 48 -15.99 -4.03 -1.01
N VAL A 49 -15.34 -3.79 0.14
CA VAL A 49 -13.87 -3.68 0.20
C VAL A 49 -13.22 -5.01 -0.16
N TRP A 50 -13.77 -6.13 0.33
CA TRP A 50 -13.28 -7.46 0.00
C TRP A 50 -13.36 -7.76 -1.50
N ASP A 51 -14.49 -7.44 -2.12
CA ASP A 51 -14.69 -7.63 -3.55
C ASP A 51 -13.70 -6.80 -4.38
N ALA A 52 -13.45 -5.54 -3.99
CA ALA A 52 -12.42 -4.71 -4.62
C ALA A 52 -11.00 -5.29 -4.48
N LEU A 53 -10.69 -5.95 -3.37
CA LEU A 53 -9.37 -6.55 -3.11
C LEU A 53 -9.15 -7.90 -3.81
N THR A 54 -10.22 -8.66 -4.10
CA THR A 54 -10.10 -10.08 -4.49
C THR A 54 -10.69 -10.41 -5.86
N ALA A 55 -11.64 -9.64 -6.38
CA ALA A 55 -12.24 -9.91 -7.68
C ALA A 55 -11.30 -9.51 -8.81
N LYS A 56 -10.99 -10.46 -9.70
CA LYS A 56 -10.04 -10.32 -10.81
C LYS A 56 -10.42 -9.18 -11.76
N GLU A 57 -11.71 -8.94 -11.95
CA GLU A 57 -12.25 -7.88 -12.82
C GLU A 57 -12.26 -6.51 -12.13
N ARG A 58 -12.08 -6.46 -10.80
CA ARG A 58 -12.10 -5.23 -10.02
C ARG A 58 -10.71 -4.74 -9.64
N ILE A 59 -9.78 -5.64 -9.33
CA ILE A 59 -8.41 -5.26 -8.95
C ILE A 59 -7.78 -4.29 -9.97
N PRO A 60 -7.85 -4.53 -11.30
CA PRO A 60 -7.24 -3.62 -12.29
C PRO A 60 -7.87 -2.23 -12.35
N ARG A 61 -9.06 -2.02 -11.77
CA ARG A 61 -9.73 -0.71 -11.74
C ARG A 61 -9.06 0.28 -10.79
N TRP A 62 -8.23 -0.21 -9.87
CA TRP A 62 -7.53 0.64 -8.88
C TRP A 62 -6.06 0.27 -8.71
N LEU A 63 -5.70 -0.98 -8.95
CA LEU A 63 -4.34 -1.50 -8.94
C LEU A 63 -3.85 -1.77 -10.37
N MET A 64 -2.57 -2.10 -10.54
CA MET A 64 -2.04 -2.57 -11.82
C MET A 64 -2.70 -3.88 -12.28
N PRO A 65 -2.66 -4.21 -13.58
CA PRO A 65 -3.21 -5.46 -14.08
C PRO A 65 -2.67 -6.66 -13.32
N VAL A 66 -3.54 -7.64 -13.09
CA VAL A 66 -3.22 -8.83 -12.31
C VAL A 66 -3.64 -10.08 -13.07
N THR A 67 -2.75 -11.08 -13.10
CA THR A 67 -2.98 -12.38 -13.75
C THR A 67 -2.68 -13.51 -12.77
N GLY A 68 -3.15 -14.72 -13.09
CA GLY A 68 -2.93 -15.90 -12.26
C GLY A 68 -4.19 -16.67 -11.91
N ASP A 69 -4.02 -17.56 -10.93
CA ASP A 69 -5.02 -18.44 -10.32
C ASP A 69 -5.37 -17.95 -8.91
N PHE A 70 -6.61 -17.53 -8.72
CA PHE A 70 -7.05 -16.73 -7.55
C PHE A 70 -7.73 -17.62 -6.50
N GLU A 71 -7.17 -18.81 -6.33
CA GLU A 71 -7.57 -19.79 -5.32
C GLU A 71 -6.43 -19.98 -4.32
N VAL A 72 -6.73 -20.51 -3.13
CA VAL A 72 -5.68 -20.81 -2.13
C VAL A 72 -4.70 -21.85 -2.71
N GLY A 73 -3.41 -21.57 -2.61
CA GLY A 73 -2.31 -22.30 -3.25
C GLY A 73 -2.05 -21.88 -4.71
N GLY A 74 -2.94 -21.08 -5.29
CA GLY A 74 -2.80 -20.49 -6.61
C GLY A 74 -1.76 -19.37 -6.62
N ARG A 75 -1.19 -19.09 -7.81
CA ARG A 75 -0.19 -18.05 -8.02
C ARG A 75 -0.78 -16.84 -8.72
N TYR A 76 -0.32 -15.65 -8.34
CA TYR A 76 -0.69 -14.39 -8.96
C TYR A 76 0.55 -13.59 -9.42
N GLN A 77 0.33 -12.67 -10.35
CA GLN A 77 1.33 -11.70 -10.81
C GLN A 77 0.68 -10.34 -11.04
N LEU A 78 1.21 -9.30 -10.38
CA LEU A 78 0.97 -7.90 -10.69
C LEU A 78 1.93 -7.48 -11.80
N GLU A 79 1.40 -7.05 -12.95
CA GLU A 79 2.21 -6.73 -14.13
C GLU A 79 3.23 -5.63 -13.83
N GLY A 80 4.51 -5.87 -14.15
CA GLY A 80 5.59 -4.92 -13.89
C GLY A 80 5.95 -4.74 -12.42
N ASN A 81 5.43 -5.59 -11.52
CA ASN A 81 5.66 -5.51 -10.09
C ASN A 81 5.84 -6.91 -9.49
N ALA A 82 5.21 -7.21 -8.35
CA ALA A 82 5.40 -8.43 -7.61
C ALA A 82 4.46 -9.57 -8.04
N GLY A 83 4.93 -10.80 -7.86
CA GLY A 83 4.11 -12.00 -7.93
C GLY A 83 4.04 -12.71 -6.58
N GLY A 84 3.29 -13.79 -6.49
CA GLY A 84 3.19 -14.55 -5.26
C GLY A 84 2.24 -15.73 -5.32
N GLU A 85 1.98 -16.29 -4.15
CA GLU A 85 1.05 -17.38 -3.89
C GLU A 85 0.00 -16.92 -2.86
N ILE A 86 -1.24 -17.34 -3.06
CA ILE A 86 -2.32 -17.08 -2.11
C ILE A 86 -2.27 -18.13 -1.01
N LEU A 87 -1.98 -17.69 0.22
CA LEU A 87 -1.81 -18.57 1.38
C LEU A 87 -3.13 -18.80 2.13
N ALA A 88 -3.96 -17.77 2.22
CA ALA A 88 -5.28 -17.86 2.85
C ALA A 88 -6.25 -16.85 2.22
N CYS A 89 -7.52 -17.23 2.16
CA CYS A 89 -8.60 -16.39 1.63
C CYS A 89 -9.88 -16.69 2.43
N ASP A 90 -10.08 -15.98 3.53
CA ASP A 90 -11.26 -16.11 4.42
C ASP A 90 -12.16 -14.89 4.24
N ARG A 91 -13.17 -14.99 3.36
CA ARG A 91 -14.08 -13.88 3.05
C ARG A 91 -14.98 -13.50 4.24
N PRO A 92 -15.24 -12.21 4.49
CA PRO A 92 -14.59 -11.02 3.92
C PRO A 92 -13.50 -10.47 4.84
N LYS A 93 -12.77 -11.33 5.56
CA LYS A 93 -11.96 -10.96 6.72
C LYS A 93 -10.46 -10.95 6.47
N LEU A 94 -9.91 -11.94 5.79
CA LEU A 94 -8.45 -12.12 5.69
C LEU A 94 -8.03 -12.62 4.31
N LEU A 95 -7.16 -11.85 3.66
CA LEU A 95 -6.35 -12.31 2.53
C LEU A 95 -4.89 -12.38 2.98
N SER A 96 -4.27 -13.54 2.86
CA SER A 96 -2.84 -13.75 3.14
C SER A 96 -2.13 -14.22 1.88
N ILE A 97 -1.05 -13.55 1.51
CA ILE A 97 -0.29 -13.82 0.28
C ILE A 97 1.23 -13.76 0.55
N THR A 98 2.01 -14.49 -0.24
CA THR A 98 3.45 -14.17 -0.37
C THR A 98 3.61 -13.00 -1.32
N TRP A 99 4.69 -12.24 -1.20
CA TRP A 99 5.02 -11.13 -2.10
C TRP A 99 6.47 -11.27 -2.57
N ALA A 100 6.66 -11.52 -3.87
CA ALA A 100 7.96 -11.72 -4.49
C ALA A 100 8.25 -10.59 -5.48
N TYR A 101 9.28 -9.79 -5.20
CA TYR A 101 9.73 -8.68 -6.05
C TYR A 101 11.24 -8.76 -6.27
N GLY A 102 11.65 -9.01 -7.52
CA GLY A 102 13.03 -9.42 -7.81
C GLY A 102 13.38 -10.70 -7.06
N ASP A 103 14.52 -10.70 -6.37
CA ASP A 103 14.98 -11.83 -5.54
C ASP A 103 14.45 -11.79 -4.10
N MET A 104 13.65 -10.77 -3.75
CA MET A 104 13.11 -10.61 -2.40
C MET A 104 11.78 -11.33 -2.25
N MET A 105 11.65 -12.10 -1.17
CA MET A 105 10.40 -12.77 -0.77
C MET A 105 9.93 -12.23 0.58
N SER A 106 8.64 -11.93 0.67
CA SER A 106 7.98 -11.44 1.87
C SER A 106 6.53 -11.94 1.97
N TRP A 107 5.78 -11.49 2.97
CA TRP A 107 4.39 -11.87 3.20
C TRP A 107 3.52 -10.68 3.50
N VAL A 108 2.28 -10.74 3.03
CA VAL A 108 1.28 -9.69 3.21
C VAL A 108 0.00 -10.31 3.76
N ASP A 109 -0.47 -9.77 4.88
CA ASP A 109 -1.77 -10.07 5.45
C ASP A 109 -2.66 -8.82 5.39
N ALA A 110 -3.80 -8.93 4.73
CA ALA A 110 -4.81 -7.88 4.63
C ALA A 110 -6.05 -8.33 5.43
N THR A 111 -6.28 -7.68 6.57
CA THR A 111 -7.40 -7.96 7.48
C THR A 111 -8.44 -6.86 7.40
N LEU A 112 -9.71 -7.22 7.20
CA LEU A 112 -10.85 -6.30 7.20
C LEU A 112 -11.65 -6.42 8.49
N THR A 113 -11.94 -5.27 9.11
CA THR A 113 -12.79 -5.18 10.30
C THR A 113 -13.89 -4.16 10.08
N ALA A 114 -15.15 -4.56 10.30
CA ALA A 114 -16.28 -3.63 10.28
C ALA A 114 -16.15 -2.61 11.42
N ALA A 115 -16.31 -1.32 11.11
CA ALA A 115 -16.17 -0.23 12.05
C ALA A 115 -17.22 0.86 11.79
N GLY A 116 -18.37 0.78 12.46
CA GLY A 116 -19.37 1.86 12.47
C GLY A 116 -19.90 2.26 11.08
N GLY A 117 -20.18 1.28 10.21
CA GLY A 117 -20.63 1.53 8.83
C GLY A 117 -19.50 1.78 7.82
N ARG A 118 -18.24 1.73 8.29
CA ARG A 118 -17.02 1.75 7.48
C ARG A 118 -16.30 0.40 7.61
N THR A 119 -15.22 0.25 6.85
CA THR A 119 -14.31 -0.90 6.97
C THR A 119 -12.90 -0.42 7.24
N LEU A 120 -12.31 -0.91 8.33
CA LEU A 120 -10.88 -0.79 8.60
C LEU A 120 -10.15 -1.91 7.85
N LEU A 121 -9.29 -1.55 6.91
CA LEU A 121 -8.27 -2.44 6.36
C LEU A 121 -6.99 -2.25 7.18
N ARG A 122 -6.49 -3.33 7.75
CA ARG A 122 -5.15 -3.45 8.32
C ARG A 122 -4.32 -4.31 7.38
N LEU A 123 -3.26 -3.74 6.82
CA LEU A 123 -2.29 -4.43 5.99
C LEU A 123 -0.97 -4.59 6.76
N GLU A 124 -0.48 -5.82 6.86
CA GLU A 124 0.79 -6.15 7.49
C GLU A 124 1.72 -6.76 6.44
N HIS A 125 2.83 -6.09 6.14
CA HIS A 125 3.87 -6.59 5.26
C HIS A 125 5.07 -7.02 6.09
N SER A 126 5.36 -8.31 6.13
CA SER A 126 6.47 -8.89 6.89
C SER A 126 7.57 -9.42 5.99
N ALA A 127 8.82 -9.08 6.28
CA ALA A 127 9.97 -9.48 5.47
C ALA A 127 11.24 -9.68 6.31
N PRO A 128 12.15 -10.57 5.89
CA PRO A 128 13.51 -10.57 6.42
C PRO A 128 14.23 -9.36 5.84
N VAL A 129 14.65 -8.42 6.71
CA VAL A 129 15.33 -7.20 6.26
C VAL A 129 16.69 -7.10 6.94
N PRO A 130 17.79 -7.35 6.21
CA PRO A 130 19.14 -7.18 6.73
C PRO A 130 19.34 -5.79 7.36
N PRO A 131 20.14 -5.67 8.44
CA PRO A 131 20.37 -4.38 9.11
C PRO A 131 20.88 -3.29 8.17
N GLU A 132 21.77 -3.63 7.24
CA GLU A 132 22.31 -2.67 6.26
C GLU A 132 21.24 -2.18 5.27
N GLN A 133 20.37 -3.08 4.80
CA GLN A 133 19.27 -2.69 3.91
C GLN A 133 18.26 -1.76 4.61
N TRP A 134 17.99 -2.00 5.90
CA TRP A 134 17.16 -1.11 6.70
C TRP A 134 17.81 0.24 6.96
N LYS A 135 19.10 0.25 7.24
CA LYS A 135 19.87 1.50 7.36
C LYS A 135 19.86 2.29 6.06
N GLU A 136 19.89 1.60 4.93
CA GLU A 136 19.90 2.22 3.62
C GLU A 136 18.52 2.75 3.22
N PHE A 137 17.45 1.97 3.32
CA PHE A 137 16.15 2.36 2.75
C PHE A 137 15.03 2.51 3.79
N GLY A 138 15.18 1.92 4.97
CA GLY A 138 14.19 2.00 6.05
C GLY A 138 12.80 1.50 5.63
N PRO A 139 11.74 1.86 6.36
CA PRO A 139 10.38 1.44 6.05
C PRO A 139 9.80 2.13 4.81
N SER A 140 10.28 3.33 4.47
CA SER A 140 9.82 4.10 3.30
C SER A 140 9.99 3.35 1.98
N ALA A 141 10.94 2.40 1.91
CA ALA A 141 11.20 1.55 0.75
C ALA A 141 9.95 0.87 0.20
N VAL A 142 9.10 0.37 1.10
CA VAL A 142 7.86 -0.35 0.76
C VAL A 142 6.61 0.40 1.24
N GLY A 143 6.72 1.22 2.30
CA GLY A 143 5.60 1.95 2.88
C GLY A 143 4.96 2.95 1.92
N ILE A 144 5.77 3.68 1.13
CA ILE A 144 5.29 4.64 0.14
C ILE A 144 4.44 3.93 -0.92
N GLY A 145 4.93 2.81 -1.46
CA GLY A 145 4.21 2.02 -2.46
C GLY A 145 2.88 1.49 -1.95
N TRP A 146 2.83 0.96 -0.72
CA TRP A 146 1.57 0.52 -0.11
C TRP A 146 0.57 1.65 0.02
N GLU A 147 0.98 2.83 0.49
CA GLU A 147 0.08 3.97 0.62
C GLU A 147 -0.44 4.47 -0.73
N GLN A 148 0.39 4.50 -1.77
CA GLN A 148 -0.04 4.83 -3.12
C GLN A 148 -1.08 3.82 -3.66
N MET A 149 -0.87 2.52 -3.43
CA MET A 149 -1.85 1.50 -3.82
C MET A 149 -3.17 1.64 -3.05
N LEU A 150 -3.11 1.84 -1.73
CA LEU A 150 -4.29 2.02 -0.88
C LEU A 150 -5.02 3.35 -1.11
N LEU A 151 -4.32 4.37 -1.62
CA LEU A 151 -4.90 5.59 -2.15
C LEU A 151 -5.72 5.30 -3.41
N GLY A 152 -5.19 4.50 -4.33
CA GLY A 152 -5.91 4.01 -5.51
C GLY A 152 -7.19 3.26 -5.13
N LEU A 153 -7.12 2.39 -4.13
CA LEU A 153 -8.32 1.70 -3.61
C LEU A 153 -9.36 2.69 -3.07
N ALA A 154 -8.92 3.73 -2.33
CA ALA A 154 -9.83 4.72 -1.78
C ALA A 154 -10.55 5.54 -2.86
N LEU A 155 -9.83 5.90 -3.92
CA LEU A 155 -10.38 6.56 -5.10
C LEU A 155 -11.44 5.69 -5.78
N HIS A 156 -11.11 4.42 -5.99
CA HIS A 156 -12.04 3.50 -6.64
C HIS A 156 -13.30 3.29 -5.80
N LEU A 157 -13.18 3.11 -4.48
CA LEU A 157 -14.35 2.93 -3.62
C LEU A 157 -15.21 4.20 -3.50
N SER A 158 -14.62 5.39 -3.60
CA SER A 158 -15.38 6.65 -3.56
C SER A 158 -16.09 6.98 -4.88
N ALA A 159 -15.55 6.51 -6.01
CA ALA A 159 -16.14 6.65 -7.33
C ALA A 159 -15.89 5.40 -8.21
N PRO A 160 -16.67 4.30 -8.03
CA PRO A 160 -16.41 3.00 -8.66
C PRO A 160 -16.42 2.98 -10.19
N GLU A 161 -17.15 3.94 -10.79
CA GLU A 161 -17.31 4.10 -12.24
C GLU A 161 -16.36 5.16 -12.83
N ALA A 162 -15.57 5.85 -12.00
CA ALA A 162 -14.57 6.80 -12.49
C ALA A 162 -13.44 6.06 -13.20
N GLU A 163 -12.86 6.71 -14.21
CA GLU A 163 -11.62 6.22 -14.82
C GLU A 163 -10.51 6.18 -13.76
N LYS A 164 -9.72 5.11 -13.80
CA LYS A 164 -8.56 4.96 -12.92
C LYS A 164 -7.58 6.10 -13.21
N MET A 165 -7.23 6.87 -12.19
CA MET A 165 -6.21 7.91 -12.29
C MET A 165 -4.87 7.29 -12.71
N ASP A 166 -4.25 7.87 -13.73
CA ASP A 166 -2.84 7.63 -14.04
C ASP A 166 -1.96 8.54 -13.16
N PRO A 167 -1.21 7.97 -12.18
CA PRO A 167 -0.38 8.76 -11.27
C PRO A 167 0.81 9.43 -11.97
N MET A 168 1.16 9.00 -13.19
CA MET A 168 2.25 9.57 -14.00
C MET A 168 1.76 10.61 -15.01
N SER A 169 0.46 10.84 -15.11
CA SER A 169 -0.09 11.88 -15.98
C SER A 169 0.42 13.27 -15.55
N PRO A 170 0.62 14.21 -16.50
CA PRO A 170 1.11 15.56 -16.18
C PRO A 170 0.26 16.29 -15.13
N ASP A 171 -1.04 16.02 -15.09
CA ASP A 171 -1.99 16.65 -14.17
C ASP A 171 -1.91 16.06 -12.74
N ALA A 172 -1.69 14.75 -12.60
CA ALA A 172 -1.64 14.09 -11.29
C ALA A 172 -0.24 14.08 -10.66
N LEU A 173 0.81 14.03 -11.49
CA LEU A 173 2.18 13.79 -11.06
C LEU A 173 2.67 14.77 -9.97
N PRO A 174 2.44 16.10 -10.06
CA PRO A 174 2.89 17.01 -9.00
C PRO A 174 2.30 16.68 -7.62
N ALA A 175 1.02 16.32 -7.57
CA ALA A 175 0.35 15.97 -6.33
C ALA A 175 0.75 14.58 -5.81
N MET A 176 1.09 13.65 -6.70
CA MET A 176 1.65 12.34 -6.32
C MET A 176 3.08 12.46 -5.78
N ILE A 177 3.88 13.39 -6.30
CA ILE A 177 5.21 13.72 -5.74
C ILE A 177 5.04 14.29 -4.32
N GLU A 178 4.11 15.22 -4.11
CA GLU A 178 3.81 15.78 -2.78
C GLU A 178 3.35 14.69 -1.79
N HIS A 179 2.44 13.82 -2.22
CA HIS A 179 2.02 12.66 -1.41
C HIS A 179 3.19 11.74 -1.07
N THR A 180 4.09 11.49 -2.03
CA THR A 180 5.27 10.63 -1.81
C THR A 180 6.20 11.24 -0.76
N GLN A 181 6.46 12.55 -0.83
CA GLN A 181 7.25 13.27 0.16
C GLN A 181 6.61 13.22 1.55
N GLY A 182 5.29 13.45 1.63
CA GLY A 182 4.57 13.39 2.90
C GLY A 182 4.48 11.98 3.49
N SER A 183 4.26 10.95 2.66
CA SER A 183 4.27 9.55 3.10
C SER A 183 5.65 9.16 3.62
N ALA A 184 6.72 9.52 2.91
CA ALA A 184 8.08 9.27 3.37
C ALA A 184 8.35 9.94 4.72
N ALA A 185 7.96 11.20 4.89
CA ALA A 185 8.11 11.90 6.17
C ALA A 185 7.36 11.19 7.31
N ALA A 186 6.15 10.69 7.07
CA ALA A 186 5.39 9.94 8.06
C ALA A 186 6.03 8.58 8.41
N TRP A 187 6.62 7.90 7.43
CA TRP A 187 7.39 6.67 7.67
C TRP A 187 8.69 6.91 8.41
N VAL A 188 9.36 8.04 8.19
CA VAL A 188 10.53 8.47 8.98
C VAL A 188 10.15 8.61 10.45
N GLU A 189 9.03 9.26 10.76
CA GLU A 189 8.58 9.39 12.16
C GLU A 189 8.22 8.02 12.77
N ALA A 190 7.62 7.12 12.00
CA ALA A 190 7.34 5.75 12.45
C ALA A 190 8.64 4.95 12.71
N ASP A 191 9.67 5.11 11.88
CA ASP A 191 10.98 4.47 12.05
C ASP A 191 11.71 4.98 13.31
N ILE A 192 11.63 6.29 13.56
CA ILE A 192 12.17 6.90 14.78
C ILE A 192 11.46 6.35 16.02
N ALA A 193 10.12 6.27 15.99
CA ALA A 193 9.34 5.69 17.08
C ALA A 193 9.66 4.21 17.32
N PHE A 194 10.06 3.49 16.27
CA PHE A 194 10.48 2.10 16.32
C PHE A 194 11.92 1.92 16.83
N GLY A 195 12.71 2.99 16.91
CA GLY A 195 14.03 3.01 17.56
C GLY A 195 15.21 3.33 16.64
N THR A 196 14.98 3.64 15.36
CA THR A 196 16.03 4.12 14.45
C THR A 196 16.45 5.54 14.83
N SER A 197 17.74 5.88 14.69
CA SER A 197 18.19 7.25 14.97
C SER A 197 17.56 8.24 13.96
N PRO A 198 17.20 9.47 14.40
CA PRO A 198 16.58 10.46 13.52
C PRO A 198 17.38 10.74 12.23
N ASP A 199 18.70 10.82 12.33
CA ASP A 199 19.57 11.08 11.18
C ASP A 199 19.54 9.92 10.16
N GLN A 200 19.56 8.68 10.65
CA GLN A 200 19.47 7.50 9.77
C GLN A 200 18.11 7.42 9.10
N ALA A 201 17.03 7.56 9.86
CA ALA A 201 15.66 7.48 9.35
C ALA A 201 15.42 8.54 8.27
N ARG A 202 15.79 9.81 8.54
CA ARG A 202 15.67 10.91 7.57
C ARG A 202 16.44 10.63 6.29
N ALA A 203 17.71 10.21 6.40
CA ALA A 203 18.54 9.93 5.23
C ALA A 203 17.98 8.75 4.40
N ALA A 204 17.41 7.73 5.05
CA ALA A 204 16.75 6.61 4.37
C ALA A 204 15.47 7.05 3.65
N GLY A 205 14.66 7.88 4.31
CA GLY A 205 13.46 8.49 3.72
C GLY A 205 13.77 9.34 2.48
N GLU A 206 14.81 10.18 2.54
CA GLU A 206 15.25 11.02 1.42
C GLU A 206 15.67 10.19 0.20
N ARG A 207 16.42 9.10 0.42
CA ARG A 207 16.79 8.16 -0.65
C ARG A 207 15.56 7.53 -1.29
N CYS A 208 14.58 7.14 -0.49
CA CYS A 208 13.33 6.56 -1.01
C CYS A 208 12.52 7.58 -1.80
N VAL A 209 12.39 8.84 -1.34
CA VAL A 209 11.73 9.90 -2.11
C VAL A 209 12.42 10.07 -3.46
N ALA A 210 13.74 10.20 -3.48
CA ALA A 210 14.50 10.33 -4.72
C ALA A 210 14.25 9.17 -5.70
N ALA A 211 14.20 7.93 -5.18
CA ALA A 211 13.92 6.75 -5.99
C ALA A 211 12.48 6.72 -6.54
N TYR A 212 11.48 7.06 -5.72
CA TYR A 212 10.06 7.04 -6.13
C TYR A 212 9.65 8.19 -7.04
N THR A 213 10.37 9.31 -6.99
CA THR A 213 10.07 10.49 -7.83
C THR A 213 11.03 10.64 -9.02
N ALA A 214 11.94 9.69 -9.21
CA ALA A 214 12.78 9.66 -10.41
C ALA A 214 11.90 9.35 -11.62
N MET A 215 11.93 10.24 -12.62
CA MET A 215 11.28 9.98 -13.90
C MET A 215 12.12 8.94 -14.67
N PRO A 216 11.50 7.95 -15.33
CA PRO A 216 12.21 7.12 -16.29
C PRO A 216 12.83 8.00 -17.38
N ASP A 217 14.06 7.67 -17.79
CA ASP A 217 14.72 8.30 -18.94
C ASP A 217 13.96 8.08 -20.27
#